data_AF-A0A2V8EB02-F1
#
_entry.id   AF-A0A2V8EB02-F1
#
_cell.length_a   1.000
_cell.length_b   1.000
_cell.length_c   1.000
_cell.angle_alpha   90.00
_cell.angle_beta   90.00
_cell.angle_gamma   90.00
#
_symmetry.space_group_name_H-M   'P 1'
#
loop_
_entity.id
_entity.type
_entity.pdbx_description
1 polymer ?
#
loop_
_entity_poly.entity_id
_entity_poly.type
_entity_poly.pdbx_seq_one_letter_code
_entity_poly.pdbx_strand_id
1 'polypeptide(L)'
;MTPEPPRRRPLERFWPYADLPEQPTTEELAAIDPELQEALFGVERRRFSITLVFPSLDVPDFHRALEIAKGAAEYRETGSGAARRHRARFWPSDAAHLRDLFQIVGSSDATEVLIDDRPVPYARELWLPLVWCLLPR
;
A
#
# COMPACT_ATOMS: atom_id res chain seq x y z
N MET A 1 -31.79 -7.74 10.58
CA MET A 1 -32.11 -6.56 11.41
C MET A 1 -31.87 -5.34 10.56
N THR A 2 -32.92 -4.70 10.07
CA THR A 2 -32.82 -3.48 9.25
C THR A 2 -32.53 -2.31 10.18
N PRO A 3 -31.49 -1.49 9.94
CA PRO A 3 -31.16 -0.38 10.83
C PRO A 3 -32.27 0.68 10.80
N GLU A 4 -32.64 1.16 11.98
CA GLU A 4 -33.69 2.17 12.16
C GLU A 4 -33.19 3.55 11.67
N PRO A 5 -33.98 4.28 10.87
CA PRO A 5 -33.53 5.54 10.30
C PRO A 5 -33.44 6.67 11.36
N PRO A 6 -32.50 7.61 11.22
CA PRO A 6 -32.24 8.65 12.22
C PRO A 6 -33.38 9.67 12.33
N ARG A 7 -33.64 10.12 13.56
CA ARG A 7 -34.77 10.98 13.94
C ARG A 7 -34.68 12.45 13.47
N ARG A 8 -33.52 12.89 12.96
CA ARG A 8 -33.32 14.22 12.37
C ARG A 8 -32.42 14.12 11.14
N ARG A 9 -32.86 14.71 10.01
CA ARG A 9 -32.08 14.82 8.78
C ARG A 9 -31.98 16.29 8.36
N PRO A 10 -30.78 16.80 8.00
CA PRO A 10 -30.63 18.14 7.42
C PRO A 10 -31.35 18.26 6.08
N LEU A 11 -31.79 19.47 5.72
CA LEU A 11 -32.42 19.76 4.43
C LEU A 11 -31.42 19.53 3.28
N GLU A 12 -31.76 18.64 2.35
CA GLU A 12 -31.00 18.35 1.14
C GLU A 12 -31.07 19.54 0.15
N ARG A 13 -30.34 20.62 0.41
CA ARG A 13 -29.99 21.60 -0.61
C ARG A 13 -29.00 22.59 -0.06
N PHE A 14 -27.71 22.32 -0.26
CA PHE A 14 -26.73 23.40 -0.41
C PHE A 14 -25.34 22.99 -0.94
N TRP A 15 -25.09 21.74 -1.36
CA TRP A 15 -23.76 21.32 -1.83
C TRP A 15 -23.76 20.66 -3.22
N PRO A 16 -22.80 20.99 -4.09
CA PRO A 16 -22.59 20.36 -5.40
C PRO A 16 -22.12 18.89 -5.32
N TYR A 17 -22.00 18.33 -4.11
CA TYR A 17 -21.66 16.93 -3.83
C TYR A 17 -22.88 16.10 -3.42
N ALA A 18 -24.10 16.57 -3.67
CA ALA A 18 -25.34 15.91 -3.24
C ALA A 18 -25.53 14.50 -3.84
N ASP A 19 -24.84 14.19 -4.93
CA ASP A 19 -24.88 12.88 -5.59
C ASP A 19 -23.84 11.89 -5.06
N LEU A 20 -22.99 12.28 -4.09
CA LEU A 20 -22.12 11.32 -3.42
C LEU A 20 -22.91 10.49 -2.39
N PRO A 21 -22.69 9.17 -2.33
CA PRO A 21 -23.29 8.35 -1.29
C PRO A 21 -22.82 8.81 0.10
N GLU A 22 -23.76 8.90 1.06
CA GLU A 22 -23.47 9.35 2.43
C GLU A 22 -22.46 8.45 3.16
N GLN A 23 -22.34 7.19 2.74
CA GLN A 23 -21.33 6.26 3.25
C GLN A 23 -20.28 5.96 2.18
N PRO A 24 -18.97 6.03 2.53
CA PRO A 24 -17.92 5.61 1.62
C PRO A 24 -18.07 4.12 1.29
N THR A 25 -17.78 3.76 0.05
CA THR A 25 -17.76 2.38 -0.40
C THR A 25 -16.61 1.61 0.27
N THR A 26 -16.68 0.27 0.28
CA THR A 26 -15.61 -0.58 0.83
C THR A 26 -14.27 -0.38 0.10
N GLU A 27 -14.30 -0.11 -1.19
CA GLU A 27 -13.12 0.19 -2.00
C GLU A 27 -12.51 1.55 -1.63
N GLU A 28 -13.34 2.58 -1.42
CA GLU A 28 -12.88 3.90 -0.95
C GLU A 28 -12.33 3.83 0.48
N LEU A 29 -12.98 3.07 1.37
CA LEU A 29 -12.48 2.80 2.72
C LEU A 29 -11.12 2.09 2.70
N ALA A 30 -10.93 1.13 1.80
CA ALA A 30 -9.65 0.45 1.62
C ALA A 30 -8.58 1.38 1.03
N ALA A 31 -8.98 2.37 0.25
CA ALA A 31 -8.10 3.38 -0.35
C ALA A 31 -7.72 4.53 0.60
N ILE A 32 -8.31 4.59 1.81
CA ILE A 32 -7.99 5.61 2.81
C ILE A 32 -6.50 5.60 3.13
N ASP A 33 -5.91 6.79 3.15
CA ASP A 33 -4.54 7.00 3.58
C ASP A 33 -4.33 6.49 5.02
N PRO A 34 -3.27 5.73 5.30
CA PRO A 34 -2.91 5.26 6.63
C PRO A 34 -3.05 6.27 7.78
N GLU A 35 -2.61 7.51 7.60
CA GLU A 35 -2.68 8.54 8.65
C GLU A 35 -4.13 8.97 8.89
N LEU A 36 -4.93 9.05 7.82
CA LEU A 36 -6.36 9.35 7.91
C LEU A 36 -7.11 8.19 8.58
N GLN A 37 -6.76 6.94 8.30
CA GLN A 37 -7.34 5.77 8.97
C GLN A 37 -7.04 5.78 10.47
N GLU A 38 -5.79 6.05 10.86
CA GLU A 38 -5.39 6.17 12.27
C GLU A 38 -6.15 7.32 12.97
N ALA A 39 -6.32 8.46 12.31
CA ALA A 39 -7.07 9.60 12.86
C ALA A 39 -8.57 9.30 13.04
N LEU A 40 -9.17 8.52 12.14
CA LEU A 40 -10.60 8.18 12.17
C LEU A 40 -10.93 7.03 13.13
N PHE A 41 -10.05 6.02 13.23
CA PHE A 41 -10.34 4.76 13.92
C PHE A 41 -9.39 4.43 15.09
N GLY A 42 -8.35 5.24 15.32
CA GLY A 42 -7.35 5.03 16.36
C GLY A 42 -6.17 4.14 15.93
N VAL A 43 -5.19 3.97 16.82
CA VAL A 43 -3.96 3.21 16.54
C VAL A 43 -4.24 1.72 16.62
N GLU A 44 -4.52 1.11 15.49
CA GLU A 44 -4.47 -0.34 15.38
C GLU A 44 -3.01 -0.78 15.54
N ARG A 45 -2.74 -1.83 16.34
CA ARG A 45 -1.37 -2.40 16.45
C ARG A 45 -1.04 -3.08 15.12
N ARG A 46 -0.66 -2.27 14.13
CA ARG A 46 -0.29 -2.74 12.80
C ARG A 46 0.91 -3.66 12.94
N ARG A 47 0.83 -4.78 12.23
CA ARG A 47 1.99 -5.67 12.10
C ARG A 47 3.05 -4.92 11.31
N PHE A 48 4.30 -5.00 11.75
CA PHE A 48 5.43 -4.44 11.02
C PHE A 48 5.40 -4.92 9.57
N SER A 49 5.55 -4.00 8.63
CA SER A 49 5.49 -4.26 7.20
C SER A 49 6.55 -3.49 6.42
N ILE A 50 6.91 -4.05 5.27
CA ILE A 50 7.81 -3.42 4.31
C ILE A 50 7.07 -3.31 2.99
N THR A 51 6.98 -2.10 2.45
CA THR A 51 6.29 -1.83 1.20
C THR A 51 7.31 -1.37 0.16
N LEU A 52 7.32 -2.02 -1.01
CA LEU A 52 8.05 -1.55 -2.18
C LEU A 52 7.11 -0.76 -3.08
N VAL A 53 7.54 0.44 -3.48
CA VAL A 53 6.87 1.25 -4.49
C VAL A 53 7.82 1.43 -5.67
N PHE A 54 7.44 1.00 -6.86
CA PHE A 54 8.33 1.04 -8.02
C PHE A 54 7.58 1.36 -9.32
N PRO A 55 8.23 2.00 -10.30
CA PRO A 55 7.61 2.27 -11.61
C PRO A 55 7.54 0.99 -12.46
N SER A 56 6.87 1.07 -13.61
CA SER A 56 7.06 0.07 -14.66
C SER A 56 8.47 0.18 -15.24
N LEU A 57 9.21 -0.94 -15.26
CA LEU A 57 10.60 -0.98 -15.74
C LEU A 57 10.69 -1.71 -17.07
N ASP A 58 11.55 -1.22 -17.97
CA ASP A 58 11.91 -1.91 -19.21
C ASP A 58 13.12 -2.82 -18.97
N VAL A 59 12.89 -3.90 -18.21
CA VAL A 59 13.89 -4.94 -17.91
C VAL A 59 13.30 -6.32 -18.23
N PRO A 60 14.11 -7.28 -18.71
CA PRO A 60 13.61 -8.59 -19.13
C PRO A 60 12.81 -9.33 -18.05
N ASP A 61 13.24 -9.21 -16.79
CA ASP A 61 12.62 -9.91 -15.65
C ASP A 61 11.43 -9.14 -15.02
N PHE A 62 10.98 -8.03 -15.62
CA PHE A 62 9.92 -7.22 -15.03
C PHE A 62 8.59 -7.98 -14.89
N HIS A 63 8.28 -8.87 -15.84
CA HIS A 63 7.11 -9.73 -15.72
C HIS A 63 7.15 -10.57 -14.44
N ARG A 64 8.31 -11.13 -14.09
CA ARG A 64 8.49 -11.89 -12.85
C ARG A 64 8.32 -11.01 -11.61
N ALA A 65 8.80 -9.76 -11.65
CA ALA A 65 8.56 -8.81 -10.57
C ALA A 65 7.07 -8.56 -10.33
N LEU A 66 6.27 -8.42 -11.40
CA LEU A 66 4.82 -8.26 -11.27
C LEU A 66 4.13 -9.49 -10.66
N GLU A 67 4.55 -10.69 -11.04
CA GLU A 67 3.99 -11.93 -10.44
C GLU A 67 4.30 -12.03 -8.95
N ILE A 68 5.53 -11.71 -8.53
CA ILE A 68 5.90 -11.68 -7.10
C ILE A 68 5.10 -10.59 -6.38
N ALA A 69 5.00 -9.40 -6.97
CA ALA A 69 4.30 -8.27 -6.38
C ALA A 69 2.80 -8.53 -6.18
N LYS A 70 2.13 -9.18 -7.14
CA LYS A 70 0.71 -9.59 -7.03
C LYS A 70 0.47 -10.67 -5.98
N GLY A 71 1.50 -11.48 -5.67
CA GLY A 71 1.46 -12.47 -4.59
C GLY A 71 1.75 -11.92 -3.20
N ALA A 72 2.05 -10.61 -3.08
CA ALA A 72 2.31 -9.96 -1.80
C ALA A 72 1.05 -9.86 -0.93
N ALA A 73 1.21 -9.53 0.35
CA ALA A 73 0.09 -9.41 1.29
C ALA A 73 -0.95 -8.36 0.82
N GLU A 74 -0.46 -7.26 0.25
CA GLU A 74 -1.28 -6.27 -0.44
C GLU A 74 -0.55 -5.79 -1.69
N TYR A 75 -1.28 -5.69 -2.80
CA TYR A 75 -0.79 -5.14 -4.05
C TYR A 75 -1.75 -4.09 -4.59
N ARG A 76 -1.21 -2.95 -5.04
CA ARG A 76 -1.99 -1.87 -5.67
C ARG A 76 -1.21 -1.26 -6.81
N GLU A 77 -1.93 -0.87 -7.85
CA GLU A 77 -1.42 -0.01 -8.92
C GLU A 77 -2.03 1.38 -8.78
N THR A 78 -1.20 2.41 -8.84
CA THR A 78 -1.64 3.80 -8.82
C THR A 78 -1.08 4.56 -10.01
N GLY A 79 -1.78 5.59 -10.47
CA GLY A 79 -1.36 6.41 -11.60
C GLY A 79 -1.52 5.74 -12.99
N SER A 80 -1.10 6.45 -14.03
CA SER A 80 -1.18 5.99 -15.43
C SER A 80 0.05 6.39 -16.23
N GLY A 81 0.36 5.63 -17.30
CA GLY A 81 1.53 5.88 -18.15
C GLY A 81 2.84 5.93 -17.35
N ALA A 82 3.63 6.99 -17.53
CA ALA A 82 4.89 7.20 -16.83
C ALA A 82 4.73 7.42 -15.31
N ALA A 83 3.55 7.85 -14.85
CA ALA A 83 3.24 8.03 -13.44
C ALA A 83 2.72 6.73 -12.78
N ARG A 84 2.64 5.61 -13.51
CA ARG A 84 2.22 4.33 -12.93
C ARG A 84 3.20 3.89 -11.86
N ARG A 85 2.69 3.53 -10.69
CA ARG A 85 3.44 2.95 -9.58
C ARG A 85 2.79 1.66 -9.12
N HIS A 86 3.62 0.65 -8.92
CA HIS A 86 3.25 -0.62 -8.33
C HIS A 86 3.64 -0.56 -6.85
N ARG A 87 2.69 -0.84 -5.97
CA ARG A 87 2.88 -0.88 -4.52
C ARG A 87 2.65 -2.30 -4.04
N ALA A 88 3.65 -2.92 -3.43
CA ALA A 88 3.58 -4.27 -2.90
C ALA A 88 4.04 -4.29 -1.43
N ARG A 89 3.15 -4.72 -0.52
CA ARG A 89 3.40 -4.82 0.92
C ARG A 89 3.71 -6.25 1.34
N PHE A 90 4.76 -6.41 2.14
CA PHE A 90 5.26 -7.68 2.65
C PHE A 90 5.31 -7.69 4.17
N TRP A 91 5.01 -8.84 4.78
CA TRP A 91 5.30 -9.10 6.19
C TRP A 91 6.71 -9.68 6.34
N PRO A 92 7.30 -9.68 7.55
CA PRO A 92 8.57 -10.34 7.82
C PRO A 92 8.63 -11.81 7.38
N SER A 93 7.49 -12.52 7.41
CA SER A 93 7.40 -13.90 6.93
C SER A 93 7.66 -14.04 5.43
N ASP A 94 7.48 -12.97 4.67
CA ASP A 94 7.59 -12.95 3.20
C ASP A 94 8.96 -12.41 2.74
N ALA A 95 9.93 -12.33 3.66
CA ALA A 95 11.25 -11.75 3.43
C ALA A 95 11.98 -12.30 2.19
N ALA A 96 11.76 -13.57 1.84
CA ALA A 96 12.34 -14.19 0.65
C ALA A 96 11.74 -13.59 -0.64
N HIS A 97 10.41 -13.51 -0.73
CA HIS A 97 9.72 -12.89 -1.87
C HIS A 97 10.02 -11.39 -1.98
N LEU A 98 10.10 -10.69 -0.84
CA LEU A 98 10.54 -9.29 -0.78
C LEU A 98 11.94 -9.12 -1.39
N ARG A 99 12.89 -10.01 -1.03
CA ARG A 99 14.25 -9.99 -1.58
C ARG A 99 14.25 -10.24 -3.08
N ASP A 100 13.54 -11.27 -3.53
CA ASP A 100 13.46 -11.63 -4.95
C ASP A 100 12.89 -10.48 -5.79
N LEU A 101 11.83 -9.82 -5.30
CA LEU A 101 11.28 -8.64 -5.96
C LEU A 101 12.29 -7.50 -5.99
N PHE A 102 12.90 -7.18 -4.84
CA PHE A 102 13.86 -6.08 -4.73
C PHE A 102 15.09 -6.27 -5.61
N GLN A 103 15.54 -7.51 -5.87
CA GLN A 103 16.63 -7.77 -6.80
C GLN A 103 16.32 -7.35 -8.25
N ILE A 104 15.04 -7.36 -8.63
CA ILE A 104 14.61 -6.95 -9.97
C ILE A 104 14.36 -5.44 -10.02
N VAL A 105 13.61 -4.90 -9.05
CA VAL A 105 13.15 -3.49 -9.09
C VAL A 105 14.09 -2.51 -8.41
N GLY A 106 15.02 -2.99 -7.58
CA GLY A 106 15.95 -2.18 -6.80
C GLY A 106 17.07 -1.54 -7.62
N SER A 107 17.20 -1.82 -8.92
CA SER A 107 18.15 -1.09 -9.79
C SER A 107 17.68 0.33 -10.12
N SER A 108 16.37 0.60 -10.01
CA SER A 108 15.78 1.91 -10.27
C SER A 108 15.84 2.81 -9.04
N ASP A 109 16.34 4.04 -9.22
CA ASP A 109 16.34 5.08 -8.18
C ASP A 109 14.93 5.55 -7.80
N ALA A 110 13.95 5.33 -8.69
CA ALA A 110 12.54 5.60 -8.42
C ALA A 110 11.84 4.49 -7.60
N THR A 111 12.59 3.48 -7.15
CA THR A 111 12.07 2.44 -6.26
C THR A 111 12.23 2.86 -4.81
N GLU A 112 11.10 3.05 -4.14
CA GLU A 112 11.03 3.45 -2.74
C GLU A 112 10.77 2.24 -1.84
N VAL A 113 11.38 2.27 -0.66
CA VAL A 113 11.17 1.29 0.41
C VAL A 113 10.51 2.02 1.57
N LEU A 114 9.33 1.57 1.98
CA LEU A 114 8.56 2.16 3.07
C LEU A 114 8.48 1.14 4.21
N ILE A 115 8.53 1.64 5.44
CA ILE A 115 8.30 0.86 6.66
C ILE A 115 6.97 1.30 7.23
N ASP A 116 6.05 0.34 7.40
CA ASP A 116 4.67 0.63 7.81
C ASP A 116 4.02 1.74 6.96
N ASP A 117 4.25 1.64 5.65
CA ASP A 117 3.79 2.58 4.62
C ASP A 117 4.32 4.02 4.74
N ARG A 118 5.30 4.26 5.62
CA ARG A 118 5.94 5.55 5.80
C ARG A 118 7.37 5.54 5.25
N PRO A 119 7.82 6.64 4.62
CA PRO A 119 9.23 6.79 4.28
C PRO A 119 10.03 6.92 5.57
N VAL A 120 11.13 6.15 5.68
CA VAL A 120 12.07 6.25 6.80
C VAL A 120 13.49 6.44 6.27
N PRO A 121 14.38 7.13 7.02
CA PRO A 121 15.77 7.26 6.62
C PRO A 121 16.44 5.90 6.44
N TYR A 122 17.23 5.76 5.38
CA TYR A 122 18.00 4.55 5.06
C TYR A 122 17.13 3.27 4.97
N ALA A 123 15.87 3.39 4.54
CA ALA A 123 14.94 2.27 4.37
C ALA A 123 15.56 1.13 3.54
N ARG A 124 16.19 1.49 2.43
CA ARG A 124 16.84 0.55 1.52
C ARG A 124 18.13 -0.04 2.11
N GLU A 125 19.00 0.80 2.66
CA GLU A 125 20.37 0.44 3.04
C GLU A 125 20.45 -0.25 4.41
N LEU A 126 19.49 -0.02 5.29
CA LEU A 126 19.49 -0.56 6.65
C LEU A 126 18.44 -1.65 6.83
N TRP A 127 17.17 -1.35 6.51
CA TRP A 127 16.06 -2.23 6.88
C TRP A 127 16.01 -3.50 6.04
N LEU A 128 16.26 -3.41 4.73
CA LEU A 128 16.28 -4.61 3.87
C LEU A 128 17.38 -5.60 4.30
N PRO A 129 18.65 -5.19 4.53
CA PRO A 129 19.66 -6.10 5.06
C PRO A 129 19.29 -6.75 6.39
N LEU A 130 18.70 -6.00 7.33
CA LEU A 130 18.28 -6.54 8.63
C LEU A 130 17.23 -7.65 8.48
N VAL A 131 16.27 -7.47 7.57
CA VAL A 131 15.25 -8.48 7.28
C VAL A 131 15.86 -9.71 6.59
N TRP A 132 16.81 -9.51 5.68
CA TRP A 132 17.47 -10.63 5.00
C TRP A 132 18.38 -11.45 5.91
N CYS A 133 18.94 -10.87 6.98
CA CYS A 133 19.69 -11.62 7.99
C CYS A 133 18.85 -12.71 8.69
N LEU A 134 17.52 -12.59 8.65
CA LEU A 134 16.60 -13.57 9.22
C LEU A 134 16.30 -14.75 8.26
N LEU A 135 16.73 -14.66 7.00
CA LEU A 135 16.53 -15.74 6.03
C LEU A 135 17.49 -16.90 6.31
N PRO A 136 17.00 -18.16 6.30
CA PRO A 136 17.88 -19.32 6.41
C PRO A 136 18.86 -19.35 5.22
N ARG A 137 20.09 -19.79 5.49
CA ARG A 137 21.15 -19.95 4.49
C ARG A 137 21.02 -21.27 3.74
#